data_AF-L7LLY5-F1
#
_entry.id   AF-L7LLY5-F1
#
_cell.length_a   1.000
_cell.length_b   1.000
_cell.length_c   1.000
_cell.angle_alpha   90.00
_cell.angle_beta   90.00
_cell.angle_gamma   90.00
#
_symmetry.space_group_name_H-M   'P 1'
#
loop_
_entity.id
_entity.type
_entity.pdbx_description
1 polymer ?
#
loop_
_entity_poly.entity_id
_entity_poly.type
_entity_poly.pdbx_seq_one_letter_code
_entity_poly.pdbx_strand_id
1 'polypeptide(L)' 'MLEDLNKKAKKAGLHVADAKKRDRYSIRKVKNGKLVAKNVDAEEALRVIKQYK' A
#
# COMPACT_ATOMS: atom_id res chain seq x y z
N MET A 1 -0.42 9.30 8.52
CA MET A 1 -1.09 8.01 8.23
C MET A 1 -0.67 7.40 6.90
N LEU A 2 -0.95 8.03 5.74
CA LEU A 2 -0.49 7.54 4.43
C LEU A 2 1.05 7.46 4.36
N GLU A 3 1.75 8.45 4.88
CA GLU A 3 3.22 8.52 4.85
C GLU A 3 3.86 7.38 5.66
N ASP A 4 3.34 7.07 6.86
CA ASP A 4 3.75 5.91 7.66
C ASP A 4 3.49 4.58 6.97
N LEU A 5 2.31 4.41 6.35
CA LEU A 5 1.95 3.24 5.56
C LEU A 5 2.93 3.06 4.41
N ASN A 6 3.22 4.13 3.66
CA ASN A 6 4.13 4.10 2.54
C ASN A 6 5.58 3.81 2.99
N LYS A 7 6.02 4.35 4.13
CA LYS A 7 7.34 4.07 4.71
C LYS A 7 7.49 2.60 5.11
N LYS A 8 6.44 1.99 5.69
CA LYS A 8 6.40 0.55 5.98
C LYS A 8 6.37 -0.29 4.70
N ALA A 9 5.55 0.10 3.73
CA ALA A 9 5.43 -0.57 2.45
C ALA A 9 6.73 -0.57 1.65
N LYS A 10 7.48 0.55 1.64
CA LYS A 10 8.76 0.64 0.95
C LYS A 10 9.77 -0.40 1.43
N LYS A 11 9.78 -0.70 2.74
CA LYS A 11 10.63 -1.76 3.31
C LYS A 11 10.29 -3.15 2.76
N ALA A 12 9.03 -3.38 2.38
CA ALA A 12 8.54 -4.60 1.75
C ALA A 12 8.56 -4.53 0.19
N GLY A 13 9.20 -3.51 -0.40
CA GLY A 13 9.23 -3.33 -1.86
C GLY A 13 7.88 -2.90 -2.47
N LEU A 14 7.00 -2.31 -1.65
CA LEU A 14 5.66 -1.85 -2.01
C LEU A 14 5.56 -0.31 -1.92
N HIS A 15 4.63 0.27 -2.67
CA HIS A 15 4.30 1.68 -2.68
C HIS A 15 2.82 1.84 -2.39
N VAL A 16 2.49 2.65 -1.37
CA VAL A 16 1.10 2.95 -0.99
C VAL A 16 0.80 4.37 -1.45
N ALA A 17 -0.29 4.53 -2.19
CA ALA A 17 -0.80 5.80 -2.66
C ALA A 17 -2.28 5.96 -2.28
N ASP A 18 -2.76 7.20 -2.25
CA ASP A 18 -4.19 7.50 -2.09
C ASP A 18 -4.99 6.93 -3.26
N ALA A 19 -6.15 6.34 -3.00
CA ALA A 19 -7.05 5.85 -4.03
C ALA A 19 -8.07 6.93 -4.41
N LYS A 20 -8.73 6.76 -5.56
CA LYS A 20 -9.78 7.70 -6.02
C LYS A 20 -10.96 7.83 -5.03
N LYS A 21 -11.12 6.87 -4.12
CA LYS A 21 -12.13 6.90 -3.05
C LYS A 21 -11.50 7.47 -1.77
N ARG A 22 -12.25 8.35 -1.10
CA ARG A 22 -11.89 8.87 0.23
C ARG A 22 -11.56 7.72 1.19
N ASP A 23 -10.51 7.91 1.98
CA ASP A 23 -10.06 6.97 3.03
C ASP A 23 -9.69 5.58 2.50
N ARG A 24 -9.34 5.48 1.21
CA ARG A 24 -8.87 4.25 0.58
C ARG A 24 -7.48 4.45 -0.01
N TYR A 25 -6.75 3.34 -0.08
CA TYR A 25 -5.38 3.27 -0.56
C TYR A 25 -5.25 2.29 -1.72
N SER A 26 -4.20 2.51 -2.49
CA SER A 26 -3.75 1.63 -3.56
C SER A 26 -2.32 1.21 -3.29
N ILE A 27 -2.03 -0.08 -3.47
CA ILE A 27 -0.73 -0.68 -3.23
C ILE A 27 -0.17 -1.19 -4.54
N ARG A 28 1.07 -0.82 -4.85
CA ARG A 28 1.81 -1.25 -6.05
C ARG A 28 3.17 -1.78 -5.68
N LYS A 29 3.74 -2.67 -6.49
CA LYS A 29 5.16 -3.03 -6.36
C LYS A 29 6.04 -1.88 -6.82
N VAL A 30 7.07 -1.55 -6.05
CA VAL A 30 8.04 -0.51 -6.42
C VAL A 30 8.82 -0.90 -7.68
N LYS A 31 9.21 -2.18 -7.80
CA LYS A 31 10.07 -2.68 -8.89
C LYS A 31 9.45 -2.52 -10.29
N ASN A 32 8.19 -2.91 -10.44
CA ASN A 32 7.52 -3.01 -11.75
C ASN A 32 6.21 -2.22 -11.84
N GLY A 33 5.83 -1.48 -10.79
CA GLY A 33 4.54 -0.77 -10.75
C GLY A 33 3.29 -1.66 -10.72
N LYS A 34 3.45 -2.99 -10.66
CA LYS A 34 2.34 -3.96 -10.66
C LYS A 34 1.39 -3.68 -9.50
N LEU A 35 0.10 -3.59 -9.81
CA LEU A 35 -0.94 -3.42 -8.81
C LEU A 35 -1.02 -4.67 -7.92
N VAL A 36 -0.95 -4.45 -6.61
CA VAL A 36 -1.09 -5.49 -5.58
C VAL A 36 -2.47 -5.43 -4.96
N ALA A 37 -2.92 -4.21 -4.63
CA ALA A 37 -4.26 -3.96 -4.09
C ALA A 37 -4.76 -2.58 -4.52
N LYS A 38 -6.09 -2.43 -4.63
CA LYS A 38 -6.75 -1.14 -4.89
C LYS A 38 -7.96 -0.99 -3.99
N ASN A 39 -8.29 0.25 -3.63
CA ASN A 39 -9.43 0.57 -2.78
C ASN A 39 -9.42 -0.16 -1.42
N VAL A 40 -8.25 -0.35 -0.81
CA VAL A 40 -8.12 -0.96 0.52
C VAL A 40 -8.08 0.11 1.59
N ASP A 41 -8.68 -0.14 2.74
CA ASP A 41 -8.55 0.72 3.93
C ASP A 41 -7.15 0.58 4.57
N ALA A 42 -6.89 1.37 5.62
CA ALA A 42 -5.59 1.41 6.29
C ALA A 42 -5.20 0.06 6.92
N GLU A 43 -6.16 -0.68 7.48
CA GLU A 43 -5.93 -1.96 8.14
C GLU A 43 -5.62 -3.06 7.13
N GLU A 44 -6.40 -3.14 6.06
CA GLU A 44 -6.15 -4.05 4.94
C GLU A 44 -4.81 -3.72 4.27
N ALA A 45 -4.46 -2.44 4.11
CA ALA A 45 -3.16 -2.06 3.60
C ALA A 45 -2.01 -2.56 4.49
N LEU A 46 -2.14 -2.47 5.82
CA LEU A 46 -1.17 -3.04 6.76
C LEU A 46 -1.05 -4.56 6.65
N ARG A 47 -2.17 -5.27 6.48
CA ARG A 47 -2.16 -6.73 6.30
C ARG A 47 -1.43 -7.13 5.03
N VAL A 48 -1.71 -6.44 3.92
CA VAL A 48 -1.00 -6.66 2.65
C VAL A 48 0.49 -6.39 2.82
N ILE A 49 0.89 -5.26 3.42
CA ILE A 49 2.30 -4.94 3.64
C ILE A 49 3.01 -6.02 4.48
N LYS A 50 2.34 -6.57 5.50
CA LYS A 50 2.89 -7.64 6.34
C LYS A 50 3.07 -8.97 5.59
N GLN A 51 2.23 -9.29 4.62
CA GLN A 51 2.38 -10.53 3.81
C GLN A 51 3.62 -10.50 2.90
N TYR A 52 4.14 -9.31 2.60
CA TYR A 52 5.33 -9.12 1.77
C TYR A 52 6.60 -8.88 2.59
N LYS A 53 6.53 -9.04 3.93
CA LYS A 53 7.68 -8.95 4.84
C LYS A 53 8.40 -10.29 4.95
#